data_AF-A0A447TIH6-F1
#
_entry.id   AF-A0A447TIH6-F1
#
_cell.length_a   1.000
_cell.length_b   1.000
_cell.length_c   1.000
_cell.angle_alpha   90.00
_cell.angle_beta   90.00
_cell.angle_gamma   90.00
#
_symmetry.space_group_name_H-M   'P 1'
#
loop_
_entity.id
_entity.type
_entity.pdbx_description
1 polymer ?
#
loop_
_entity_poly.entity_id
_entity_poly.type
_entity_poly.pdbx_seq_one_letter_code
_entity_poly.pdbx_strand_id
1 'polypeptide(L)'
;MKPALQGVFVVEVDTPGGRLGGVASLGLNPTVSDTPDYKLEVHLFDFSGDLYGQRLTVRFLKKLRDEARYDDLATLVAQIERDAASAKTYLTSLQREQA
;
A
#
# COMPACT_ATOMS: atom_id res chain seq x y z
N MET A 1 -11.29 -5.38 16.56
CA MET A 1 -10.47 -6.61 16.45
C MET A 1 -9.16 -6.25 15.77
N LYS A 2 -8.01 -6.73 16.27
CA LYS A 2 -6.69 -6.45 15.67
C LYS A 2 -6.48 -7.35 14.43
N PRO A 3 -6.09 -6.80 13.26
CA PRO A 3 -5.78 -7.61 12.08
C PRO A 3 -4.49 -8.42 12.27
N ALA A 4 -4.38 -9.54 11.56
CA ALA A 4 -3.19 -10.40 11.58
C ALA A 4 -1.96 -9.73 10.94
N LEU A 5 -2.18 -8.78 10.02
CA LEU A 5 -1.14 -8.02 9.34
C LEU A 5 -1.27 -6.53 9.68
N GLN A 6 -0.13 -5.86 9.82
CA GLN A 6 -0.01 -4.40 10.02
C GLN A 6 1.31 -3.90 9.44
N GLY A 7 1.33 -2.65 8.97
CA GLY A 7 2.51 -1.99 8.39
C GLY A 7 2.32 -1.59 6.94
N VAL A 8 3.45 -1.36 6.25
CA VAL A 8 3.51 -0.99 4.85
C VAL A 8 3.98 -2.17 4.02
N PHE A 9 3.31 -2.43 2.89
CA PHE A 9 3.50 -3.63 2.07
C PHE A 9 3.57 -3.30 0.59
N VAL A 10 4.33 -4.12 -0.14
CA VAL A 10 4.18 -4.27 -1.59
C VAL A 10 2.95 -5.13 -1.86
N VAL A 11 2.10 -4.68 -2.77
CA VAL A 11 0.87 -5.38 -3.13
C VAL A 11 0.70 -5.48 -4.64
N GLU A 12 -0.10 -6.46 -5.05
CA GLU A 12 -0.77 -6.48 -6.34
C GLU A 12 -2.27 -6.39 -6.13
N VAL A 13 -2.95 -5.68 -7.02
CA VAL A 13 -4.40 -5.49 -6.95
C VAL A 13 -5.02 -5.93 -8.27
N ASP A 14 -5.97 -6.85 -8.18
CA ASP A 14 -6.83 -7.18 -9.32
C ASP A 14 -7.97 -6.15 -9.37
N THR A 15 -8.02 -5.41 -10.48
CA THR A 15 -9.06 -4.43 -10.81
C THR A 15 -9.84 -4.90 -12.04
N PRO A 16 -11.01 -4.29 -12.35
CA PRO A 16 -11.69 -4.55 -13.62
C PRO A 16 -10.84 -4.26 -14.87
N GLY A 17 -9.89 -3.33 -14.77
CA GLY A 17 -8.97 -2.96 -15.86
C GLY A 17 -7.71 -3.82 -15.94
N GLY A 18 -7.57 -4.85 -15.11
CA GLY A 18 -6.41 -5.71 -15.03
C GLY A 18 -5.69 -5.63 -13.69
N ARG A 19 -4.53 -6.30 -13.64
CA ARG A 19 -3.70 -6.42 -12.44
C ARG A 19 -2.68 -5.30 -12.39
N LEU A 20 -2.63 -4.59 -11.27
CA LEU A 20 -1.72 -3.47 -11.05
C LEU A 20 -0.90 -3.68 -9.78
N GLY A 21 0.35 -3.22 -9.81
CA GLY A 21 1.21 -3.18 -8.63
C GLY A 21 0.96 -1.93 -7.79
N GLY A 22 1.30 -1.98 -6.50
CA GLY A 22 1.16 -0.83 -5.63
C GLY A 22 1.87 -0.99 -4.29
N VAL A 23 1.67 0.02 -3.44
CA VAL A 23 2.05 0.00 -2.02
C VAL A 23 0.79 0.14 -1.17
N ALA A 24 0.69 -0.64 -0.09
CA ALA A 24 -0.43 -0.59 0.84
C ALA A 24 0.02 -0.24 2.25
N SER A 25 -0.75 0.62 2.92
CA SER A 25 -0.67 0.84 4.37
C SER A 25 -1.84 0.14 5.04
N LEU A 26 -1.55 -0.70 6.04
CA LEU A 26 -2.56 -1.38 6.86
C LEU A 26 -2.30 -1.10 8.34
N GLY A 27 -3.15 -0.29 8.96
CA GLY A 27 -3.08 -0.02 10.39
C GLY A 27 -4.04 1.06 10.86
N LEU A 28 -3.70 1.72 11.96
CA LEU A 28 -4.62 2.60 12.67
C LEU A 28 -4.49 4.03 12.17
N ASN A 29 -5.62 4.71 12.01
CA ASN A 29 -5.65 6.14 11.79
C ASN A 29 -6.13 6.86 13.08
N PRO A 30 -5.22 7.19 14.01
CA PRO A 30 -5.58 7.79 15.30
C PRO A 30 -6.00 9.27 15.17
N THR A 31 -5.84 9.89 14.01
CA THR A 31 -5.92 11.36 13.85
C THR A 31 -7.26 11.83 13.28
N VAL A 32 -8.08 10.94 12.71
CA VAL A 32 -9.25 11.32 11.88
C VAL A 32 -10.60 10.85 12.45
N SER A 33 -10.63 10.04 13.52
CA SER A 33 -11.86 9.43 14.04
C SER A 33 -11.78 9.18 15.55
N ASP A 34 -12.88 9.44 16.26
CA ASP A 34 -13.03 9.14 17.70
C ASP A 34 -13.01 7.62 18.00
N THR A 35 -13.13 6.78 16.96
CA THR A 35 -12.92 5.33 17.01
C THR A 35 -11.69 4.93 16.18
N PRO A 36 -10.67 4.28 16.79
CA PRO A 36 -9.47 3.84 16.09
C PRO A 36 -9.79 2.60 15.22
N ASP A 37 -10.27 2.84 14.00
CA ASP A 37 -10.50 1.78 13.02
C ASP A 37 -9.23 1.48 12.22
N TYR A 38 -9.08 0.19 11.89
CA TYR A 38 -8.03 -0.27 10.99
C TYR A 38 -8.40 0.05 9.54
N LYS A 39 -7.51 0.73 8.82
CA LYS A 39 -7.67 1.09 7.41
C LYS A 39 -6.66 0.34 6.56
N LEU A 40 -7.12 -0.13 5.40
CA LEU A 40 -6.28 -0.60 4.31
C LEU A 40 -6.34 0.45 3.20
N GLU A 41 -5.23 1.14 2.97
CA GLU A 41 -5.10 2.16 1.95
C GLU A 41 -4.06 1.70 0.94
N VAL A 42 -4.40 1.73 -0.36
CA VAL A 42 -3.50 1.27 -1.44
C VAL A 42 -3.26 2.40 -2.43
N HIS A 43 -1.99 2.64 -2.73
CA HIS A 43 -1.57 3.49 -3.84
C HIS A 43 -1.14 2.59 -5.02
N LEU A 44 -1.96 2.59 -6.07
CA LEU A 44 -1.70 1.86 -7.31
C LEU A 44 -0.70 2.63 -8.18
N PHE A 45 0.28 1.93 -8.74
CA PHE A 45 1.20 2.51 -9.70
C PHE A 45 0.59 2.56 -11.10
N ASP A 46 0.95 3.62 -11.84
CA ASP A 46 0.60 3.81 -13.25
C ASP A 46 -0.92 3.74 -13.54
N PHE A 47 -1.73 4.07 -12.53
CA PHE A 47 -3.19 4.11 -12.63
C PHE A 47 -3.69 5.56 -12.66
N SER A 48 -4.69 5.80 -13.52
CA SER A 48 -5.39 7.07 -13.65
C SER A 48 -6.89 6.80 -13.77
N GLY A 49 -7.69 7.46 -12.94
CA GLY A 49 -9.14 7.34 -12.92
C GLY A 49 -9.69 6.98 -11.55
N ASP A 50 -10.94 6.52 -11.51
CA ASP A 50 -11.67 6.22 -10.29
C ASP A 50 -12.07 4.73 -10.22
N LEU A 51 -11.89 4.13 -9.04
CA LEU A 51 -12.32 2.76 -8.73
C LEU A 51 -13.46 2.73 -7.70
N TYR A 52 -14.14 3.85 -7.46
CA TYR A 52 -15.27 3.92 -6.54
C TYR A 52 -16.38 2.95 -6.94
N GLY A 53 -16.91 2.23 -5.97
CA GLY A 53 -17.95 1.21 -6.17
C GLY A 53 -17.44 -0.11 -6.76
N GLN A 54 -16.17 -0.22 -7.15
CA GLN A 54 -15.61 -1.44 -7.71
C GLN A 54 -15.15 -2.41 -6.64
N ARG A 55 -15.30 -3.70 -6.90
CA ARG A 55 -14.69 -4.77 -6.10
C ARG A 55 -13.24 -4.94 -6.52
N LEU A 56 -12.33 -4.80 -5.56
CA LEU A 56 -10.89 -5.03 -5.77
C LEU A 56 -10.41 -6.21 -4.93
N THR A 57 -9.43 -6.95 -5.44
CA THR A 57 -8.73 -8.00 -4.67
C THR A 57 -7.30 -7.55 -4.45
N VAL A 58 -6.92 -7.33 -3.18
CA VAL A 58 -5.56 -6.92 -2.80
C VAL A 58 -4.77 -8.13 -2.31
N ARG A 59 -3.63 -8.40 -2.95
CA ARG A 59 -2.69 -9.47 -2.59
C ARG A 59 -1.43 -8.85 -1.99
N PHE A 60 -1.17 -9.16 -0.73
CA PHE A 60 0.04 -8.76 -0.02
C PHE A 60 1.21 -9.64 -0.46
N LEU A 61 2.25 -9.05 -1.02
CA LEU A 61 3.40 -9.78 -1.55
C LEU A 61 4.59 -9.74 -0.58
N LYS A 62 4.91 -8.55 -0.06
CA LYS A 62 6.07 -8.35 0.81
C LYS A 62 5.83 -7.23 1.80
N LYS A 63 6.16 -7.45 3.07
CA LYS A 63 6.21 -6.36 4.06
C LYS A 63 7.47 -5.51 3.83
N LEU A 64 7.30 -4.20 3.74
CA LEU A 64 8.38 -3.23 3.64
C LEU A 64 8.84 -2.78 5.03
N ARG A 65 7.89 -2.42 5.91
CA ARG A 65 8.19 -1.92 7.26
C ARG A 65 6.94 -1.91 8.15
N ASP A 66 7.15 -1.66 9.44
CA ASP A 66 6.09 -1.26 10.37
C ASP A 66 5.66 0.20 10.15
N GLU A 67 4.51 0.57 10.70
CA GLU A 67 4.06 1.95 10.75
C GLU A 67 4.96 2.78 11.67
N ALA A 68 5.16 4.04 11.31
CA ALA A 68 5.98 4.97 12.08
C ALA A 68 5.29 6.32 12.14
N ARG A 69 5.54 7.04 13.23
CA ARG A 69 5.17 8.46 13.35
C ARG A 69 6.28 9.31 12.77
N TYR A 70 5.90 10.44 12.19
CA TYR A 70 6.81 11.40 11.60
C TYR A 70 6.59 12.75 12.25
N ASP A 71 7.67 13.46 12.52
CA ASP A 71 7.65 14.75 13.22
C ASP A 71 7.19 15.88 12.28
N ASP A 72 7.30 15.69 10.96
CA ASP A 72 6.88 16.66 9.96
C ASP A 72 6.40 15.99 8.65
N LEU A 73 5.77 16.80 7.78
CA LEU A 73 5.25 16.33 6.50
C LEU A 73 6.37 15.93 5.53
N ALA A 74 7.53 16.60 5.56
CA ALA A 74 8.62 16.35 4.62
C ALA A 74 9.24 14.96 4.82
N THR A 75 9.46 14.57 6.08
CA THR A 75 9.97 13.25 6.47
C THR A 75 8.98 12.13 6.14
N LEU A 76 7.67 12.38 6.32
CA LEU A 76 6.62 11.46 5.90
C LEU A 76 6.64 11.25 4.38
N VAL A 77 6.64 12.33 3.58
CA VAL A 77 6.67 12.26 2.12
C VAL A 77 7.93 11.52 1.63
N ALA A 78 9.09 11.86 2.18
CA ALA A 78 10.35 11.19 1.84
C ALA A 78 10.35 9.69 2.19
N GLN A 79 9.61 9.26 3.22
CA GLN A 79 9.42 7.83 3.47
C GLN A 79 8.48 7.21 2.43
N ILE A 80 7.34 7.83 2.13
CA ILE A 80 6.37 7.30 1.16
C ILE A 80 7.04 7.09 -0.21
N GLU A 81 7.88 8.03 -0.64
CA GLU A 81 8.66 7.91 -1.88
C GLU A 81 9.64 6.72 -1.85
N ARG A 82 10.33 6.51 -0.73
CA ARG A 82 11.22 5.36 -0.53
C ARG A 82 10.47 4.03 -0.53
N ASP A 83 9.29 3.99 0.08
CA ASP A 83 8.43 2.81 0.10
C ASP A 83 7.94 2.47 -1.32
N ALA A 84 7.51 3.50 -2.08
CA ALA A 84 7.09 3.35 -3.48
C ALA A 84 8.24 2.86 -4.38
N ALA A 85 9.44 3.44 -4.25
CA ALA A 85 10.62 3.01 -5.01
C ALA A 85 11.02 1.55 -4.69
N SER A 86 10.96 1.17 -3.41
CA SER A 86 11.23 -0.20 -2.97
C SER A 86 10.20 -1.19 -3.51
N ALA A 87 8.92 -0.81 -3.50
CA ALA A 87 7.83 -1.62 -4.06
C ALA A 87 8.01 -1.84 -5.57
N LYS A 88 8.28 -0.76 -6.33
CA LYS A 88 8.57 -0.86 -7.78
C LYS A 88 9.73 -1.79 -8.07
N THR A 89 10.84 -1.65 -7.33
CA THR A 89 12.02 -2.51 -7.48
C THR A 89 11.69 -3.99 -7.27
N TYR A 90 10.91 -4.31 -6.23
CA TYR A 90 10.48 -5.67 -5.94
C TYR A 90 9.51 -6.23 -7.00
N LEU A 91 8.56 -5.43 -7.49
CA LEU A 91 7.64 -5.85 -8.54
C LEU A 91 8.39 -6.15 -9.85
N THR A 92 9.38 -5.32 -10.23
CA THR A 92 10.22 -5.59 -11.40
C THR A 92 11.09 -6.84 -11.24
N SER A 93 11.53 -7.19 -10.02
CA SER A 93 12.25 -8.46 -9.83
C SER A 93 11.32 -9.67 -10.00
N LEU A 94 10.12 -9.63 -9.42
CA LEU A 94 9.13 -10.70 -9.58
C LEU A 94 8.74 -10.92 -11.04
N GLN A 95 8.55 -9.84 -11.81
CA GLN A 95 8.23 -9.94 -13.25
C GLN A 95 9.35 -10.64 -14.04
N ARG A 96 10.62 -10.41 -13.69
CA ARG A 96 11.78 -11.05 -14.34
C ARG A 96 11.91 -12.53 -13.99
N GLU A 97 11.48 -12.92 -12.80
CA GLU A 97 11.50 -14.33 -12.36
C GLU A 97 10.37 -15.16 -12.98
N GLN A 98 9.29 -14.50 -13.42
CA GLN A 98 8.12 -15.13 -14.02
C GLN A 98 8.15 -15.17 -15.56
N ALA A 99 9.15 -14.54 -16.19
CA ALA A 99 9.36 -14.50 -17.63
C ALA A 99 10.37 -15.58 -18.06
#